data_AF-A0A1J0TNN4-F1
#
_entry.id   AF-A0A1J0TNN4-F1
#
_cell.length_a   1.000
_cell.length_b   1.000
_cell.length_c   1.000
_cell.angle_alpha   90.00
_cell.angle_beta   90.00
_cell.angle_gamma   90.00
#
_symmetry.space_group_name_H-M   'P 1'
#
loop_
_entity.id
_entity.type
_entity.pdbx_description
1 polymer ?
#
loop_
_entity_poly.entity_id
_entity_poly.type
_entity_poly.pdbx_seq_one_letter_code
_entity_poly.pdbx_strand_id
1 'polypeptide(L)'
;MLEVRAERLRREILEFAGTGVGVTALHQRAIELVDRTVRSDLTCWALFDPLTLAFGSMTSGRNRIPGEYEPLLAESECDGHDPATFADIARSGRTVVRASDLPSTEVAHSLRNAAVWRPLGLDREVRVVFTVDGLRWGAAGFVRSGPDFTDRELEFLTMTAPAVAVATRVAAVHTLHARPGADPGPAVIVTDPAGEPVASTVAARIWEDRLAGPVRLALLLRAATFGARASTTGVFRARIRNDGGGWIVVRAAPLSADGDEARTAVTIEPAADSELTDMLFAAYALTARECEVCTDVLNGLSTAEIARHRGITPNTVHDHLKSVYAKTGAGSRAELVARLAGRQMPRPSLSPPYTPTIRSAH
;
A
#
# COMPACT_ATOMS: atom_id res chain seq x y z
N MET A 1 -15.24 -25.24 11.42
CA MET A 1 -15.20 -24.12 12.39
C MET A 1 -14.36 -22.94 11.87
N LEU A 2 -13.20 -23.19 11.26
CA LEU A 2 -12.33 -22.14 10.69
C LEU A 2 -13.01 -21.33 9.57
N GLU A 3 -13.62 -22.01 8.60
CA GLU A 3 -14.38 -21.39 7.50
C GLU A 3 -15.49 -20.47 8.00
N VAL A 4 -16.25 -20.89 9.02
CA VAL A 4 -17.30 -20.07 9.65
C VAL A 4 -16.73 -18.78 10.26
N ARG A 5 -15.54 -18.85 10.87
CA ARG A 5 -14.86 -17.66 11.41
C ARG A 5 -14.35 -16.75 10.29
N ALA A 6 -13.78 -17.32 9.22
CA ALA A 6 -13.29 -16.58 8.07
C ALA A 6 -14.43 -15.87 7.34
N GLU A 7 -15.55 -16.55 7.12
CA GLU A 7 -16.76 -16.00 6.52
C GLU A 7 -17.36 -14.87 7.37
N ARG A 8 -17.40 -15.05 8.69
CA ARG A 8 -17.84 -14.00 9.61
C ARG A 8 -16.95 -12.76 9.52
N LEU A 9 -15.62 -12.94 9.57
CA LEU A 9 -14.66 -11.84 9.45
C LEU A 9 -14.85 -11.10 8.12
N ARG A 10 -14.95 -11.86 7.02
CA ARG A 10 -15.16 -11.34 5.67
C ARG A 10 -16.41 -10.45 5.62
N ARG A 11 -17.54 -10.94 6.12
CA ARG A 11 -18.78 -10.13 6.14
C ARG A 11 -18.61 -8.87 6.99
N GLU A 12 -18.11 -9.00 8.22
CA GLU A 12 -17.96 -7.87 9.15
C GLU A 12 -17.01 -6.79 8.59
N ILE A 13 -15.89 -7.17 7.97
CA ILE A 13 -14.93 -6.19 7.46
C ILE A 13 -15.42 -5.47 6.20
N LEU A 14 -16.16 -6.17 5.33
CA LEU A 14 -16.74 -5.58 4.12
C LEU A 14 -17.91 -4.65 4.46
N GLU A 15 -18.78 -5.03 5.40
CA GLU A 15 -19.83 -4.16 5.95
C GLU A 15 -19.23 -2.91 6.58
N PHE A 16 -18.17 -3.07 7.39
CA PHE A 16 -17.51 -1.93 8.03
C PHE A 16 -16.89 -0.97 7.01
N ALA A 17 -16.21 -1.48 5.98
CA ALA A 17 -15.70 -0.66 4.88
C ALA A 17 -16.81 0.12 4.16
N GLY A 18 -18.00 -0.48 3.99
CA GLY A 18 -19.16 0.15 3.34
C GLY A 18 -19.78 1.32 4.10
N THR A 19 -19.33 1.61 5.32
CA THR A 19 -19.76 2.77 6.13
C THR A 19 -18.97 4.05 5.85
N GLY A 20 -17.91 3.99 5.03
CA GLY A 20 -17.08 5.17 4.70
C GLY A 20 -15.89 5.39 5.63
N VAL A 21 -15.47 4.36 6.39
CA VAL A 21 -14.32 4.43 7.30
C VAL A 21 -13.00 4.59 6.55
N GLY A 22 -12.05 5.28 7.18
CA GLY A 22 -10.68 5.37 6.69
C GLY A 22 -9.86 4.11 7.01
N VAL A 23 -8.71 3.97 6.34
CA VAL A 23 -7.87 2.75 6.40
C VAL A 23 -7.40 2.40 7.81
N THR A 24 -7.01 3.38 8.62
CA THR A 24 -6.55 3.13 9.99
C THR A 24 -7.64 2.47 10.85
N ALA A 25 -8.87 2.99 10.82
CA ALA A 25 -9.99 2.42 11.56
C ALA A 25 -10.35 1.02 11.02
N LEU A 26 -10.30 0.84 9.70
CA LEU A 26 -10.52 -0.46 9.08
C LEU A 26 -9.48 -1.50 9.53
N HIS A 27 -8.19 -1.17 9.48
CA HIS A 27 -7.12 -2.08 9.92
C HIS A 27 -7.19 -2.37 11.41
N GLN A 28 -7.51 -1.39 12.25
CA GLN A 28 -7.78 -1.63 13.69
C GLN A 28 -8.89 -2.68 13.87
N ARG A 29 -10.00 -2.53 13.13
CA ARG A 29 -11.09 -3.51 13.19
C ARG A 29 -10.66 -4.87 12.66
N ALA A 30 -9.88 -4.92 11.58
CA ALA A 30 -9.36 -6.18 11.03
C ALA A 30 -8.44 -6.90 12.03
N ILE A 31 -7.55 -6.17 12.70
CA ILE A 31 -6.68 -6.69 13.76
C ILE A 31 -7.52 -7.34 14.87
N GLU A 32 -8.54 -6.65 15.39
CA GLU A 32 -9.44 -7.19 16.43
C GLU A 32 -10.15 -8.49 16.02
N LEU A 33 -10.50 -8.61 14.74
CA LEU A 33 -11.19 -9.79 14.21
C LEU A 33 -10.22 -10.96 13.99
N VAL A 34 -9.02 -10.67 13.47
CA VAL A 34 -7.98 -11.69 13.23
C VAL A 34 -7.39 -12.22 14.53
N ASP A 35 -7.18 -11.37 15.53
CA ASP A 35 -6.58 -11.73 16.84
C ASP A 35 -7.36 -12.83 17.59
N ARG A 36 -8.65 -13.01 17.26
CA ARG A 36 -9.50 -14.09 17.80
C ARG A 36 -9.08 -15.49 17.31
N THR A 37 -8.33 -15.57 16.22
CA THR A 37 -7.89 -16.84 15.61
C THR A 37 -6.37 -16.92 15.51
N VAL A 38 -5.70 -15.83 15.15
CA VAL A 38 -4.25 -15.77 14.99
C VAL A 38 -3.70 -14.78 16.02
N ARG A 39 -3.17 -15.30 17.13
CA ARG A 39 -2.60 -14.47 18.19
C ARG A 39 -1.17 -14.08 17.85
N SER A 40 -0.84 -12.82 18.11
CA SER A 40 0.51 -12.27 17.96
C SER A 40 0.85 -11.36 19.12
N ASP A 41 2.13 -11.31 19.50
CA ASP A 41 2.62 -10.37 20.52
C ASP A 41 2.70 -8.95 19.95
N LEU A 42 3.16 -8.81 18.70
CA LEU A 42 3.12 -7.58 17.90
C LEU A 42 2.53 -7.86 16.52
N THR A 43 1.80 -6.88 15.99
CA THR A 43 1.35 -6.89 14.60
C THR A 43 1.36 -5.48 14.04
N CYS A 44 1.71 -5.36 12.77
CA CYS A 44 1.66 -4.11 12.02
C CYS A 44 1.03 -4.36 10.65
N TRP A 45 0.06 -3.54 10.31
CA TRP A 45 -0.71 -3.61 9.08
C TRP A 45 -0.44 -2.36 8.26
N ALA A 46 -0.08 -2.54 7.00
CA ALA A 46 0.27 -1.45 6.11
C ALA A 46 -0.75 -1.31 4.98
N LEU A 47 -1.12 -0.06 4.65
CA LEU A 47 -1.70 0.30 3.35
C LEU A 47 -0.57 0.34 2.35
N PHE A 48 -0.74 -0.26 1.17
CA PHE A 48 0.24 -0.14 0.09
C PHE A 48 -0.25 0.79 -1.00
N ASP A 49 0.69 1.53 -1.57
CA ASP A 49 0.54 2.16 -2.87
C ASP A 49 0.45 1.04 -3.93
N PRO A 50 -0.68 0.85 -4.61
CA PRO A 50 -0.85 -0.25 -5.55
C PRO A 50 0.01 -0.13 -6.81
N LEU A 51 0.58 1.04 -7.09
CA LEU A 51 1.44 1.27 -8.26
C LEU A 51 2.94 1.14 -7.94
N THR A 52 3.35 1.41 -6.70
CA THR A 52 4.78 1.38 -6.31
C THR A 52 5.14 0.31 -5.29
N LEU A 53 4.13 -0.31 -4.65
CA LEU A 53 4.27 -1.26 -3.54
C LEU A 53 4.92 -0.69 -2.28
N ALA A 54 5.16 0.62 -2.23
CA ALA A 54 5.58 1.30 -1.02
C ALA A 54 4.42 1.35 -0.01
N PHE A 55 4.73 1.31 1.28
CA PHE A 55 3.71 1.48 2.32
C PHE A 55 3.29 2.97 2.43
N GLY A 56 1.99 3.22 2.48
CA GLY A 56 1.38 4.55 2.55
C GLY A 56 0.82 4.92 3.93
N SER A 57 0.58 3.95 4.80
CA SER A 57 0.23 4.15 6.22
C SER A 57 0.40 2.85 6.99
N MET A 58 0.68 2.93 8.29
CA MET A 58 0.84 1.77 9.17
C MET A 58 -0.14 1.83 10.34
N THR A 59 -0.67 0.67 10.73
CA THR A 59 -1.60 0.49 11.84
C THR A 59 -1.09 -0.66 12.71
N SER A 60 -0.62 -0.33 13.91
CA SER A 60 -0.16 -1.32 14.89
C SER A 60 -1.33 -1.91 15.67
N GLY A 61 -1.13 -3.13 16.17
CA GLY A 61 -2.05 -3.77 17.11
C GLY A 61 -2.06 -3.10 18.48
N ARG A 62 -2.61 -3.82 19.47
CA ARG A 62 -2.69 -3.34 20.87
C ARG A 62 -1.30 -2.98 21.41
N ASN A 63 -0.33 -3.86 21.17
CA ASN A 63 1.07 -3.61 21.50
C ASN A 63 1.74 -2.96 20.29
N ARG A 64 2.53 -1.92 20.56
CA ARG A 64 3.26 -1.19 19.51
C ARG A 64 4.70 -1.69 19.44
N ILE A 65 5.22 -1.75 18.21
CA ILE A 65 6.64 -1.89 17.97
C ILE A 65 7.31 -0.63 18.57
N PRO A 66 8.39 -0.77 19.36
CA PRO A 66 9.09 0.41 19.88
C PRO A 66 9.63 1.26 18.72
N GLY A 67 9.48 2.58 18.84
CA GLY A 67 9.69 3.53 17.73
C GLY A 67 11.10 3.47 17.14
N GLU A 68 12.11 3.13 17.95
CA GLU A 68 13.50 2.99 17.52
C GLU A 68 13.71 1.87 16.49
N TYR A 69 12.82 0.87 16.43
CA TYR A 69 12.94 -0.23 15.48
C TYR A 69 12.15 -0.03 14.17
N GLU A 70 11.19 0.91 14.13
CA GLU A 70 10.37 1.09 12.91
C GLU A 70 11.21 1.50 11.68
N PRO A 71 12.24 2.36 11.78
CA PRO A 71 13.12 2.67 10.65
C PRO A 71 13.94 1.47 10.15
N LEU A 72 14.32 0.54 11.04
CA LEU A 72 15.02 -0.70 10.66
C LEU A 72 14.10 -1.66 9.89
N LEU A 73 12.81 -1.70 10.24
CA LEU A 73 11.82 -2.46 9.49
C LEU A 73 11.60 -1.86 8.10
N ALA A 74 11.55 -0.53 7.97
CA ALA A 74 11.46 0.11 6.66
C ALA A 74 12.69 -0.15 5.77
N GLU A 75 13.90 -0.16 6.34
CA GLU A 75 15.11 -0.59 5.64
C GLU A 75 14.98 -2.03 5.15
N SER A 76 14.63 -2.97 6.03
CA SER A 76 14.41 -4.38 5.69
C SER A 76 13.44 -4.56 4.51
N GLU A 77 12.34 -3.80 4.47
CA GLU A 77 11.37 -3.88 3.37
C GLU A 77 11.86 -3.27 2.05
N CYS A 78 12.77 -2.29 2.10
CA CYS A 78 13.13 -1.48 0.93
C CYS A 78 14.53 -1.77 0.38
N ASP A 79 15.43 -2.36 1.17
CA ASP A 79 16.80 -2.69 0.78
C ASP A 79 16.89 -3.92 -0.15
N GLY A 80 15.89 -4.80 -0.10
CA GLY A 80 15.74 -5.92 -1.04
C GLY A 80 16.61 -7.15 -0.76
N HIS A 81 17.36 -7.16 0.34
CA HIS A 81 18.18 -8.31 0.76
C HIS A 81 17.47 -9.24 1.76
N ASP A 82 16.49 -8.74 2.51
CA ASP A 82 15.77 -9.53 3.50
C ASP A 82 14.80 -10.53 2.82
N PRO A 83 14.73 -11.79 3.29
CA PRO A 83 13.80 -12.74 2.73
C PRO A 83 12.36 -12.36 3.06
N ALA A 84 11.48 -12.68 2.11
CA ALA A 84 10.04 -12.49 2.24
C ALA A 84 9.62 -11.06 2.62
N THR A 85 10.28 -10.04 2.07
CA THR A 85 9.72 -8.68 2.07
C THR A 85 8.30 -8.70 1.50
N PHE A 86 7.46 -7.76 1.88
CA PHE A 86 6.09 -7.77 1.36
C PHE A 86 6.06 -7.64 -0.16
N ALA A 87 6.99 -6.88 -0.75
CA ALA A 87 7.13 -6.77 -2.19
C ALA A 87 7.48 -8.13 -2.84
N ASP A 88 8.36 -8.92 -2.22
CA ASP A 88 8.74 -10.25 -2.74
C ASP A 88 7.61 -11.26 -2.64
N ILE A 89 6.90 -11.30 -1.49
CA ILE A 89 5.72 -12.15 -1.35
C ILE A 89 4.72 -11.79 -2.46
N ALA A 90 4.47 -10.49 -2.65
CA ALA A 90 3.53 -9.99 -3.63
C ALA A 90 3.92 -10.31 -5.08
N ARG A 91 5.22 -10.27 -5.43
CA ARG A 91 5.75 -10.64 -6.75
C ARG A 91 5.73 -12.15 -6.98
N SER A 92 5.95 -12.95 -5.94
CA SER A 92 5.96 -14.42 -6.02
C SER A 92 4.58 -15.05 -6.21
N GLY A 93 3.50 -14.27 -6.07
CA GLY A 93 2.12 -14.76 -6.14
C GLY A 93 1.65 -15.48 -4.86
N ARG A 94 2.51 -15.57 -3.84
CA ARG A 94 2.13 -16.07 -2.51
C ARG A 94 1.27 -15.05 -1.76
N THR A 95 0.40 -15.52 -0.89
CA THR A 95 -0.43 -14.66 -0.02
C THR A 95 0.13 -14.60 1.40
N VAL A 96 0.57 -15.74 1.93
CA VAL A 96 1.06 -15.89 3.30
C VAL A 96 2.42 -16.58 3.25
N VAL A 97 3.36 -16.08 4.05
CA VAL A 97 4.66 -16.72 4.27
C VAL A 97 4.93 -16.77 5.77
N ARG A 98 5.26 -17.95 6.27
CA ARG A 98 5.74 -18.17 7.63
C ARG A 98 7.26 -18.29 7.59
N ALA A 99 7.95 -17.59 8.50
CA ALA A 99 9.41 -17.53 8.48
C ALA A 99 10.07 -18.90 8.67
N SER A 100 9.46 -19.81 9.43
CA SER A 100 10.00 -21.18 9.61
C SER A 100 9.89 -22.07 8.38
N ASP A 101 9.11 -21.69 7.37
CA ASP A 101 9.07 -22.37 6.07
C ASP A 101 10.21 -21.93 5.15
N LEU A 102 10.98 -20.91 5.55
CA LEU A 102 12.13 -20.40 4.81
C LEU A 102 13.43 -21.05 5.30
N PRO A 103 14.51 -21.05 4.49
CA PRO A 103 15.81 -21.52 4.93
C PRO A 103 16.27 -20.79 6.20
N SER A 104 16.63 -21.56 7.23
CA SER A 104 16.96 -21.01 8.56
C SER A 104 18.13 -20.02 8.52
N THR A 105 19.07 -20.20 7.59
CA THR A 105 20.21 -19.30 7.37
C THR A 105 19.77 -17.94 6.82
N GLU A 106 18.78 -17.91 5.91
CA GLU A 106 18.25 -16.66 5.35
C GLU A 106 17.51 -15.87 6.44
N VAL A 107 16.67 -16.54 7.22
CA VAL A 107 15.96 -15.92 8.34
C VAL A 107 16.93 -15.40 9.39
N ALA A 108 17.99 -16.16 9.71
CA ALA A 108 18.99 -15.76 10.69
C ALA A 108 19.81 -14.52 10.28
N HIS A 109 20.03 -14.32 8.98
CA HIS A 109 20.76 -13.17 8.43
C HIS A 109 19.87 -11.97 8.10
N SER A 110 18.55 -12.13 8.09
CA SER A 110 17.64 -11.01 7.85
C SER A 110 17.83 -9.91 8.89
N LEU A 111 17.92 -8.66 8.43
CA LEU A 111 18.01 -7.47 9.27
C LEU A 111 16.86 -7.43 10.26
N ARG A 112 15.64 -7.69 9.78
CA ARG A 112 14.43 -7.69 10.60
C ARG A 112 14.49 -8.69 11.76
N ASN A 113 14.97 -9.91 11.53
CA ASN A 113 15.11 -10.89 12.61
C ASN A 113 16.26 -10.53 13.56
N ALA A 114 17.44 -10.19 13.00
CA ALA A 114 18.65 -10.00 13.78
C ALA A 114 18.64 -8.70 14.61
N ALA A 115 18.17 -7.60 14.02
CA ALA A 115 18.23 -6.27 14.63
C ALA A 115 16.92 -5.84 15.31
N VAL A 116 15.79 -6.51 15.04
CA VAL A 116 14.48 -6.13 15.61
C VAL A 116 13.87 -7.25 16.45
N TRP A 117 13.59 -8.41 15.87
CA TRP A 117 12.82 -9.45 16.57
C TRP A 117 13.61 -10.13 17.69
N ARG A 118 14.87 -10.53 17.45
CA ARG A 118 15.71 -11.15 18.47
C ARG A 118 15.94 -10.26 19.70
N PRO A 119 16.29 -8.97 19.58
CA PRO A 119 16.40 -8.07 20.74
C PRO A 119 15.12 -7.94 21.56
N LEU A 120 13.95 -8.07 20.91
CA LEU A 120 12.64 -8.04 21.56
C LEU A 120 12.20 -9.41 22.13
N GLY A 121 13.02 -10.45 21.98
CA GLY A 121 12.69 -11.81 22.42
C GLY A 121 11.62 -12.51 21.56
N LEU A 122 11.45 -12.08 20.30
CA LEU A 122 10.47 -12.60 19.35
C LEU A 122 11.19 -13.44 18.29
N ASP A 123 10.64 -14.60 17.95
CA ASP A 123 11.29 -15.57 17.06
C ASP A 123 10.36 -16.21 16.01
N ARG A 124 9.06 -15.96 16.08
CA ARG A 124 8.06 -16.44 15.10
C ARG A 124 7.49 -15.28 14.33
N GLU A 125 7.46 -15.42 13.00
CA GLU A 125 6.94 -14.41 12.10
C GLU A 125 6.06 -15.05 11.01
N VAL A 126 4.89 -14.45 10.78
CA VAL A 126 4.06 -14.67 9.59
C VAL A 126 3.78 -13.34 8.93
N ARG A 127 3.81 -13.34 7.59
CA ARG A 127 3.62 -12.16 6.75
C ARG A 127 2.55 -12.45 5.72
N VAL A 128 1.63 -11.51 5.53
CA VAL A 128 0.45 -11.65 4.67
C VAL A 128 0.35 -10.46 3.75
N VAL A 129 0.00 -10.67 2.48
CA VAL A 129 -0.29 -9.59 1.52
C VAL A 129 -1.76 -9.61 1.12
N PHE A 130 -2.37 -8.43 1.10
CA PHE A 130 -3.78 -8.23 0.76
C PHE A 130 -3.90 -7.84 -0.72
N THR A 131 -4.19 -8.83 -1.56
CA THR A 131 -4.28 -8.66 -3.02
C THR A 131 -5.71 -8.86 -3.50
N VAL A 132 -6.18 -7.99 -4.39
CA VAL A 132 -7.43 -8.15 -5.15
C VAL A 132 -7.28 -7.53 -6.54
N ASP A 133 -7.86 -8.17 -7.56
CA ASP A 133 -7.80 -7.73 -8.96
C ASP A 133 -6.36 -7.50 -9.47
N GLY A 134 -5.42 -8.33 -9.00
CA GLY A 134 -3.99 -8.25 -9.35
C GLY A 134 -3.22 -7.10 -8.70
N LEU A 135 -3.88 -6.28 -7.86
CA LEU A 135 -3.28 -5.15 -7.16
C LEU A 135 -3.17 -5.41 -5.67
N ARG A 136 -2.10 -4.90 -5.06
CA ARG A 136 -1.84 -5.04 -3.63
C ARG A 136 -2.29 -3.78 -2.91
N TRP A 137 -3.19 -3.96 -1.96
CA TRP A 137 -3.79 -2.86 -1.20
C TRP A 137 -3.25 -2.78 0.22
N GLY A 138 -2.52 -3.78 0.67
CA GLY A 138 -1.84 -3.73 1.94
C GLY A 138 -1.15 -5.02 2.28
N ALA A 139 -0.60 -5.06 3.48
CA ALA A 139 0.05 -6.24 4.03
C ALA A 139 -0.04 -6.22 5.55
N ALA A 140 0.25 -7.36 6.19
CA ALA A 140 0.32 -7.47 7.63
C ALA A 140 1.47 -8.39 8.06
N GLY A 141 2.21 -7.95 9.08
CA GLY A 141 3.17 -8.77 9.81
C GLY A 141 2.60 -9.19 11.16
N PHE A 142 2.82 -10.44 11.54
CA PHE A 142 2.46 -11.02 12.83
C PHE A 142 3.71 -11.62 13.43
N VAL A 143 4.05 -11.21 14.65
CA VAL A 143 5.20 -11.78 15.36
C VAL A 143 4.83 -12.19 16.78
N ARG A 144 5.38 -13.31 17.24
CA ARG A 144 5.18 -13.80 18.60
C ARG A 144 6.39 -14.58 19.10
N SER A 145 6.46 -14.67 20.42
CA SER A 145 7.32 -15.59 21.16
C SER A 145 6.62 -16.95 21.32
N GLY A 146 7.41 -18.01 21.50
CA GLY A 146 6.90 -19.34 21.84
C GLY A 146 6.52 -20.19 20.62
N PRO A 147 5.34 -20.85 20.61
CA PRO A 147 5.00 -21.79 19.56
C PRO A 147 4.80 -21.07 18.22
N ASP A 148 5.26 -21.73 17.16
CA ASP A 148 5.15 -21.22 15.80
C ASP A 148 3.69 -21.12 15.33
N PHE A 149 3.47 -20.35 14.27
CA PHE A 149 2.17 -20.24 13.61
C PHE A 149 1.80 -21.56 12.93
N THR A 150 0.59 -22.03 13.20
CA THR A 150 0.08 -23.31 12.72
C THR A 150 -0.44 -23.19 11.28
N ASP A 151 -0.49 -24.31 10.55
CA ASP A 151 -1.03 -24.32 9.18
C ASP A 151 -2.50 -23.86 9.12
N ARG A 152 -3.26 -24.09 10.20
CA ARG A 152 -4.64 -23.58 10.34
C ARG A 152 -4.70 -22.06 10.48
N GLU A 153 -3.72 -21.44 11.14
CA GLU A 153 -3.62 -19.99 11.22
C GLU A 153 -3.28 -19.40 9.84
N LEU A 154 -2.36 -20.03 9.10
CA LEU A 154 -2.00 -19.65 7.73
C LEU A 154 -3.19 -19.80 6.76
N GLU A 155 -3.95 -20.89 6.86
CA GLU A 155 -5.16 -21.15 6.06
C GLU A 155 -6.22 -20.07 6.32
N PHE A 156 -6.44 -19.70 7.58
CA PHE A 156 -7.35 -18.61 7.94
C PHE A 156 -6.94 -17.26 7.36
N LEU A 157 -5.65 -16.91 7.45
CA LEU A 157 -5.12 -15.68 6.85
C LEU A 157 -5.28 -15.69 5.33
N THR A 158 -5.03 -16.82 4.68
CA THR A 158 -5.20 -16.98 3.23
C THR A 158 -6.66 -16.79 2.82
N MET A 159 -7.62 -17.39 3.53
CA MET A 159 -9.06 -17.25 3.24
C MET A 159 -9.59 -15.82 3.44
N THR A 160 -9.01 -15.08 4.39
CA THR A 160 -9.50 -13.74 4.77
C THR A 160 -8.80 -12.60 4.03
N ALA A 161 -7.58 -12.81 3.53
CA ALA A 161 -6.79 -11.79 2.85
C ALA A 161 -7.50 -11.08 1.68
N PRO A 162 -8.25 -11.77 0.78
CA PRO A 162 -8.95 -11.09 -0.31
C PRO A 162 -10.04 -10.13 0.17
N ALA A 163 -10.76 -10.48 1.24
CA ALA A 163 -11.79 -9.64 1.83
C ALA A 163 -11.20 -8.38 2.46
N VAL A 164 -10.09 -8.55 3.19
CA VAL A 164 -9.32 -7.44 3.75
C VAL A 164 -8.76 -6.55 2.65
N ALA A 165 -8.33 -7.12 1.52
CA ALA A 165 -7.85 -6.36 0.37
C ALA A 165 -8.95 -5.48 -0.23
N VAL A 166 -10.14 -6.04 -0.48
CA VAL A 166 -11.32 -5.29 -0.96
C VAL A 166 -11.69 -4.17 0.01
N ALA A 167 -11.76 -4.49 1.30
CA ALA A 167 -12.11 -3.53 2.33
C ALA A 167 -11.07 -2.39 2.40
N THR A 168 -9.78 -2.73 2.39
CA THR A 168 -8.67 -1.76 2.43
C THR A 168 -8.69 -0.84 1.22
N ARG A 169 -8.94 -1.38 0.03
CA ARG A 169 -9.12 -0.61 -1.20
C ARG A 169 -10.23 0.43 -1.09
N VAL A 170 -11.40 0.02 -0.62
CA VAL A 170 -12.55 0.93 -0.46
C VAL A 170 -12.22 2.03 0.55
N ALA A 171 -11.66 1.65 1.71
CA ALA A 171 -11.24 2.60 2.73
C ALA A 171 -10.15 3.56 2.24
N ALA A 172 -9.23 3.10 1.40
CA ALA A 172 -8.19 3.94 0.80
C ALA A 172 -8.84 5.01 -0.09
N VAL A 173 -9.82 4.66 -0.93
CA VAL A 173 -10.52 5.63 -1.77
C VAL A 173 -11.26 6.68 -0.96
N HIS A 174 -11.91 6.31 0.15
CA HIS A 174 -12.57 7.29 1.03
C HIS A 174 -11.59 8.33 1.59
N THR A 175 -10.31 7.98 1.70
CA THR A 175 -9.27 8.91 2.14
C THR A 175 -8.66 9.73 1.01
N LEU A 176 -8.97 9.45 -0.27
CA LEU A 176 -8.39 10.16 -1.42
C LEU A 176 -8.86 11.61 -1.56
N HIS A 177 -9.46 12.24 -0.56
CA HIS A 177 -9.83 13.64 -0.63
C HIS A 177 -8.61 14.53 -0.38
N ALA A 178 -8.30 15.43 -1.32
CA ALA A 178 -7.26 16.41 -1.11
C ALA A 178 -7.74 17.37 -0.02
N ARG A 179 -7.00 17.45 1.08
CA ARG A 179 -7.07 18.59 2.00
C ARG A 179 -5.87 19.47 1.67
N PRO A 180 -6.08 20.66 1.08
CA PRO A 180 -4.98 21.59 0.85
C PRO A 180 -4.47 22.03 2.23
N GLY A 181 -3.35 21.47 2.67
CA GLY A 181 -2.50 22.15 3.64
C GLY A 181 -1.80 23.29 2.91
N ALA A 182 -1.49 24.40 3.60
CA ALA A 182 -0.63 25.43 3.03
C ALA A 182 0.65 24.78 2.52
N ASP A 183 0.96 24.98 1.24
CA ASP A 183 2.19 24.48 0.62
C ASP A 183 3.38 25.14 1.34
N PRO A 184 4.21 24.39 2.07
CA PRO A 184 5.36 24.95 2.78
C PRO A 184 6.50 25.35 1.84
N GLY A 185 6.38 25.08 0.53
CA GLY A 185 7.43 25.24 -0.46
C GLY A 185 8.23 23.95 -0.68
N PRO A 186 9.33 24.01 -1.45
CA PRO A 186 10.08 22.83 -1.86
C PRO A 186 10.77 22.16 -0.68
N ALA A 187 10.24 21.02 -0.24
CA ALA A 187 10.83 20.21 0.81
C ALA A 187 11.78 19.19 0.21
N VAL A 188 13.07 19.43 0.40
CA VAL A 188 14.16 18.57 -0.05
C VAL A 188 15.01 18.20 1.16
N ILE A 189 15.30 16.91 1.30
CA ILE A 189 16.18 16.35 2.32
C ILE A 189 17.26 15.56 1.58
N VAL A 190 18.52 15.77 1.93
CA VAL A 190 19.64 14.94 1.47
C VAL A 190 19.99 14.00 2.60
N THR A 191 20.09 12.71 2.30
CA THR A 191 20.50 11.68 3.25
C THR A 191 21.84 11.09 2.91
N ASP A 192 22.54 10.61 3.93
CA ASP A 192 23.73 9.78 3.83
C ASP A 192 23.38 8.33 3.42
N PRO A 193 24.37 7.40 3.39
CA PRO A 193 24.08 6.01 3.10
C PRO A 193 23.25 5.23 4.11
N ALA A 194 23.11 5.67 5.35
CA ALA A 194 22.25 5.03 6.32
C ALA A 194 20.80 5.57 6.28
N GLY A 195 20.52 6.57 5.43
CA GLY A 195 19.23 7.26 5.39
C GLY A 195 19.11 8.38 6.44
N GLU A 196 20.22 8.78 7.07
CA GLU A 196 20.25 9.89 8.03
C GLU A 196 20.33 11.23 7.30
N PRO A 197 19.55 12.26 7.72
CA PRO A 197 19.53 13.55 7.05
C PRO A 197 20.84 14.33 7.27
N VAL A 198 21.52 14.70 6.19
CA VAL A 198 22.75 15.53 6.20
C VAL A 198 22.49 16.98 5.79
N ALA A 199 21.41 17.24 5.05
CA ALA A 199 20.96 18.58 4.70
C ALA A 199 19.45 18.59 4.47
N SER A 200 18.80 19.72 4.71
CA SER A 200 17.35 19.87 4.52
C SER A 200 16.98 21.31 4.22
N THR A 201 15.97 21.55 3.38
CA THR A 201 15.36 22.88 3.24
C THR A 201 14.52 23.25 4.46
N VAL A 202 14.17 24.53 4.62
CA VAL A 202 13.27 24.98 5.70
C VAL A 202 11.89 24.33 5.58
N ALA A 203 11.38 24.18 4.36
CA ALA A 203 10.09 23.53 4.09
C ALA A 203 10.06 22.06 4.53
N ALA A 204 11.19 21.36 4.49
CA ALA A 204 11.30 19.97 4.95
C ALA A 204 11.05 19.84 6.47
N ARG A 205 11.49 20.81 7.27
CA ARG A 205 11.21 20.82 8.72
C ARG A 205 9.72 20.97 9.04
N ILE A 206 8.98 21.71 8.22
CA ILE A 206 7.52 21.84 8.37
C ILE A 206 6.83 20.49 8.11
N TRP A 207 7.39 19.65 7.23
CA TRP A 207 6.85 18.31 6.99
C TRP A 207 7.11 17.34 8.13
N GLU A 208 8.23 17.49 8.87
CA GLU A 208 8.50 16.70 10.07
C GLU A 208 7.36 16.81 11.08
N ASP A 209 6.91 18.04 11.37
CA ASP A 209 5.78 18.32 12.25
C ASP A 209 4.46 17.71 11.72
N ARG A 210 4.26 17.73 10.40
CA ARG A 210 3.05 17.21 9.73
C ARG A 210 3.00 15.68 9.62
N LEU A 211 4.12 15.00 9.84
CA LEU A 211 4.29 13.56 9.65
C LEU A 211 4.20 12.74 10.94
N ALA A 212 3.62 13.27 12.02
CA ALA A 212 3.58 12.64 13.35
C ALA A 212 4.91 12.66 14.13
N GLY A 213 5.87 13.50 13.72
CA GLY A 213 7.14 13.66 14.41
C GLY A 213 8.30 12.80 13.87
N PRO A 214 9.45 12.81 14.57
CA PRO A 214 10.75 12.44 14.02
C PRO A 214 10.88 10.96 13.65
N VAL A 215 10.25 10.05 14.40
CA VAL A 215 10.31 8.59 14.12
C VAL A 215 9.73 8.28 12.75
N ARG A 216 8.61 8.91 12.41
CA ARG A 216 7.94 8.67 11.14
C ARG A 216 8.68 9.33 9.98
N LEU A 217 9.31 10.48 10.19
CA LEU A 217 10.22 11.05 9.19
C LEU A 217 11.41 10.12 8.95
N ALA A 218 12.09 9.64 10.00
CA ALA A 218 13.22 8.72 9.88
C ALA A 218 12.86 7.43 9.14
N LEU A 219 11.68 6.87 9.46
CA LEU A 219 11.12 5.72 8.74
C LEU A 219 10.97 6.00 7.24
N LEU A 220 10.41 7.14 6.86
CA LEU A 220 10.23 7.52 5.46
C LEU A 220 11.55 7.77 4.74
N LEU A 221 12.51 8.42 5.40
CA LEU A 221 13.83 8.68 4.85
C LEU A 221 14.58 7.37 4.59
N ARG A 222 14.57 6.43 5.53
CA ARG A 222 15.15 5.10 5.31
C ARG A 222 14.47 4.35 4.17
N ALA A 223 13.14 4.29 4.17
CA ALA A 223 12.39 3.64 3.09
C ALA A 223 12.77 4.21 1.71
N ALA A 224 12.82 5.55 1.62
CA ALA A 224 13.12 6.25 0.39
C ALA A 224 14.58 6.05 -0.06
N THR A 225 15.54 6.10 0.87
CA THR A 225 16.97 5.93 0.58
C THR A 225 17.31 4.52 0.13
N PHE A 226 16.90 3.51 0.90
CA PHE A 226 17.14 2.12 0.54
C PHE A 226 16.32 1.71 -0.69
N GLY A 227 15.06 2.14 -0.77
CA GLY A 227 14.19 1.87 -1.91
C GLY A 227 14.70 2.50 -3.22
N ALA A 228 15.30 3.68 -3.19
CA ALA A 228 15.85 4.31 -4.38
C ALA A 228 17.08 3.54 -4.91
N ARG A 229 17.87 2.94 -4.01
CA ARG A 229 19.06 2.15 -4.35
C ARG A 229 18.72 0.78 -4.89
N ALA A 230 17.76 0.11 -4.26
CA ALA A 230 17.27 -1.19 -4.71
C ALA A 230 16.46 -1.09 -6.02
N SER A 231 15.95 0.11 -6.35
CA SER A 231 15.18 0.36 -7.57
C SER A 231 16.06 0.29 -8.83
N THR A 232 15.64 -0.49 -9.82
CA THR A 232 16.32 -0.59 -11.12
C THR A 232 16.34 0.72 -11.90
N THR A 233 15.39 1.63 -11.62
CA THR A 233 15.34 2.96 -12.26
C THR A 233 16.13 4.01 -11.47
N GLY A 234 16.64 3.65 -10.29
CA GLY A 234 17.25 4.59 -9.35
C GLY A 234 16.24 5.54 -8.69
N VAL A 235 14.93 5.28 -8.80
CA VAL A 235 13.89 6.15 -8.26
C VAL A 235 12.97 5.38 -7.32
N PHE A 236 12.79 5.94 -6.12
CA PHE A 236 11.74 5.58 -5.19
C PHE A 236 10.57 6.55 -5.31
N ARG A 237 9.35 6.04 -5.21
CA ARG A 237 8.12 6.85 -5.15
C ARG A 237 7.09 6.19 -4.23
N ALA A 238 6.48 6.98 -3.37
CA ALA A 238 5.41 6.53 -2.49
C ALA A 238 4.36 7.61 -2.28
N ARG A 239 3.08 7.24 -2.30
CA ARG A 239 1.97 8.09 -1.86
C ARG A 239 1.60 7.74 -0.43
N ILE A 240 1.64 8.74 0.45
CA ILE A 240 1.58 8.54 1.90
C ILE A 240 0.54 9.46 2.49
N ARG A 241 -0.21 8.96 3.46
CA ARG A 241 -1.21 9.74 4.17
C ARG A 241 -0.58 10.41 5.38
N ASN A 242 -0.63 11.74 5.44
CA ASN A 242 -0.13 12.52 6.57
C ASN A 242 -1.14 12.58 7.72
N ASP A 243 -0.73 13.10 8.87
CA ASP A 243 -1.57 13.14 10.07
C ASP A 243 -2.75 14.10 9.94
N GLY A 244 -2.58 15.17 9.17
CA GLY A 244 -3.64 16.13 8.84
C GLY A 244 -4.73 15.56 7.92
N GLY A 245 -4.59 14.31 7.44
CA GLY A 245 -5.54 13.68 6.53
C GLY A 245 -5.29 13.99 5.05
N GLY A 246 -4.22 14.74 4.73
CA GLY A 246 -3.79 14.99 3.36
C GLY A 246 -2.91 13.87 2.81
N TRP A 247 -2.80 13.83 1.50
CA TRP A 247 -1.87 12.96 0.80
C TRP A 247 -0.61 13.72 0.41
N ILE A 248 0.52 13.05 0.56
CA ILE A 248 1.81 13.52 0.09
C ILE A 248 2.41 12.50 -0.88
N VAL A 249 3.32 12.97 -1.71
CA VAL A 249 4.21 12.12 -2.49
C VAL A 249 5.61 12.28 -1.94
N VAL A 250 6.24 11.15 -1.66
CA VAL A 250 7.67 11.06 -1.37
C VAL A 250 8.36 10.52 -2.60
N ARG A 251 9.40 11.21 -3.07
CA ARG A 251 10.29 10.71 -4.12
C ARG A 251 11.71 10.70 -3.62
N ALA A 252 12.51 9.75 -4.08
CA ALA A 252 13.94 9.77 -3.83
C ALA A 252 14.74 9.25 -5.02
N ALA A 253 15.93 9.82 -5.19
CA ALA A 253 16.89 9.43 -6.21
C ALA A 253 18.32 9.66 -5.71
N PRO A 254 19.29 8.81 -6.10
CA PRO A 254 20.69 9.01 -5.75
C PRO A 254 21.21 10.31 -6.36
N LEU A 255 22.03 11.03 -5.62
CA LEU A 255 22.74 12.21 -6.12
C LEU A 255 23.95 11.78 -6.94
N SER A 256 24.09 12.33 -8.12
CA SER A 256 25.35 12.26 -8.88
C SER A 256 26.31 13.28 -8.26
N ALA A 257 27.30 12.80 -7.51
CA ALA A 257 28.38 13.62 -6.99
C ALA A 257 29.72 13.01 -7.43
N ASP A 258 30.68 13.86 -7.80
CA ASP A 258 32.07 13.45 -8.01
C ASP A 258 32.71 13.19 -6.63
N GLY A 259 32.53 11.97 -6.09
CA GLY A 259 33.06 11.56 -4.77
C GLY A 259 32.47 10.24 -4.26
N ASP A 260 33.00 9.76 -3.12
CA ASP A 260 32.78 8.40 -2.57
C ASP A 260 31.51 8.27 -1.68
N GLU A 261 30.82 9.38 -1.39
CA GLU A 261 29.64 9.35 -0.52
C GLU A 261 28.35 9.24 -1.33
N ALA A 262 27.82 8.01 -1.43
CA ALA A 262 26.52 7.73 -2.01
C ALA A 262 25.40 8.42 -1.22
N ARG A 263 24.94 9.59 -1.67
CA ARG A 263 23.87 10.37 -1.05
C ARG A 263 22.56 10.24 -1.83
N THR A 264 21.43 10.45 -1.15
CA THR A 264 20.11 10.39 -1.78
C THR A 264 19.36 11.69 -1.54
N ALA A 265 18.82 12.29 -2.60
CA ALA A 265 17.88 13.40 -2.48
C ALA A 265 16.46 12.84 -2.32
N VAL A 266 15.76 13.29 -1.29
CA VAL A 266 14.37 12.95 -0.97
C VAL A 266 13.52 14.21 -1.07
N THR A 267 12.40 14.15 -1.79
CA THR A 267 11.43 15.24 -1.86
C THR A 267 10.11 14.83 -1.23
N ILE A 268 9.45 15.77 -0.57
CA ILE A 268 8.13 15.60 0.05
C ILE A 268 7.22 16.72 -0.44
N GLU A 269 6.13 16.36 -1.10
CA GLU A 269 5.20 17.36 -1.66
C GLU A 269 3.75 16.94 -1.43
N PRO A 270 2.80 17.89 -1.37
CA PRO A 270 1.39 17.53 -1.44
C PRO A 270 1.10 16.72 -2.71
N ALA A 271 0.28 15.68 -2.60
CA ALA A 271 -0.12 14.92 -3.77
C ALA A 271 -1.03 15.74 -4.68
N ALA A 272 -0.62 15.90 -5.94
CA ALA A 272 -1.43 16.54 -6.96
C ALA A 272 -2.72 15.75 -7.24
N ASP A 273 -3.74 16.38 -7.84
CA ASP A 273 -4.99 15.69 -8.14
C ASP A 273 -4.83 14.52 -9.12
N SER A 274 -3.85 14.61 -10.03
CA SER A 274 -3.48 13.51 -10.93
C SER A 274 -2.97 12.28 -10.17
N GLU A 275 -2.14 12.48 -9.14
CA GLU A 275 -1.60 11.41 -8.29
C GLU A 275 -2.72 10.61 -7.59
N LEU A 276 -3.76 11.31 -7.16
CA LEU A 276 -4.92 10.73 -6.50
C LEU A 276 -5.89 10.09 -7.51
N THR A 277 -5.99 10.66 -8.70
CA THR A 277 -6.77 10.08 -9.81
C THR A 277 -6.16 8.74 -10.26
N ASP A 278 -4.84 8.63 -10.33
CA ASP A 278 -4.16 7.37 -10.64
C ASP A 278 -4.43 6.28 -9.58
N MET A 279 -4.46 6.65 -8.29
CA MET A 279 -4.85 5.71 -7.22
C MET A 279 -6.31 5.29 -7.37
N LEU A 280 -7.20 6.21 -7.75
CA LEU A 280 -8.61 5.90 -7.97
C LEU A 280 -8.80 4.96 -9.16
N PHE A 281 -8.09 5.18 -10.28
CA PHE A 281 -8.12 4.28 -11.43
C PHE A 281 -7.60 2.89 -11.08
N ALA A 282 -6.54 2.79 -10.27
CA ALA A 282 -6.08 1.53 -9.72
C ALA A 282 -7.15 0.87 -8.84
N ALA A 283 -7.87 1.63 -8.00
CA ALA A 283 -8.97 1.11 -7.18
C ALA A 283 -10.12 0.51 -8.02
N TYR A 284 -10.36 1.06 -9.20
CA TYR A 284 -11.30 0.52 -10.18
C TYR A 284 -10.74 -0.60 -11.06
N ALA A 285 -9.47 -0.98 -10.87
CA ALA A 285 -8.77 -1.94 -11.73
C ALA A 285 -8.88 -1.58 -13.23
N LEU A 286 -8.75 -0.29 -13.54
CA LEU A 286 -8.73 0.19 -14.92
C LEU A 286 -7.40 -0.19 -15.58
N THR A 287 -7.48 -0.60 -16.84
CA THR A 287 -6.33 -0.81 -17.71
C THR A 287 -5.75 0.53 -18.16
N ALA A 288 -4.50 0.54 -18.63
CA ALA A 288 -3.86 1.76 -19.15
C ALA A 288 -4.73 2.49 -20.18
N ARG A 289 -5.36 1.76 -21.11
CA ARG A 289 -6.21 2.36 -22.14
C ARG A 289 -7.53 2.90 -21.59
N GLU A 290 -8.10 2.24 -20.58
CA GLU A 290 -9.29 2.74 -19.88
C GLU A 290 -8.95 4.00 -19.07
N CYS A 291 -7.78 4.07 -18.42
CA CYS A 291 -7.30 5.27 -17.74
C CYS A 291 -7.20 6.46 -18.70
N GLU A 292 -6.60 6.26 -19.88
CA GLU A 292 -6.50 7.30 -20.92
C GLU A 292 -7.87 7.83 -21.34
N VAL A 293 -8.83 6.94 -21.61
CA VAL A 293 -10.20 7.32 -21.98
C VAL A 293 -10.89 8.05 -20.82
N CYS A 294 -10.74 7.58 -19.57
CA CYS A 294 -11.29 8.25 -18.39
C CYS A 294 -10.70 9.65 -18.17
N THR A 295 -9.40 9.83 -18.41
CA THR A 295 -8.75 11.14 -18.33
C THR A 295 -9.33 12.10 -19.37
N ASP A 296 -9.53 11.66 -20.61
CA ASP A 296 -10.17 12.51 -21.62
C ASP A 296 -11.63 12.82 -21.27
N VAL A 297 -12.32 11.86 -20.64
CA VAL A 297 -13.68 12.07 -20.14
C VAL A 297 -13.74 13.15 -19.06
N LEU A 298 -12.81 13.11 -18.10
CA LEU A 298 -12.66 14.11 -17.05
C LEU A 298 -12.29 15.49 -17.61
N ASN A 299 -11.52 15.53 -18.69
CA ASN A 299 -11.19 16.76 -19.42
C ASN A 299 -12.34 17.29 -20.30
N GLY A 300 -13.49 16.59 -20.33
CA GLY A 300 -14.69 17.05 -21.03
C GLY A 300 -14.78 16.70 -22.51
N LEU A 301 -13.86 15.91 -23.07
CA LEU A 301 -13.84 15.57 -24.51
C LEU A 301 -15.00 14.66 -24.89
N SER A 302 -15.72 14.98 -25.96
CA SER A 302 -16.75 14.10 -26.55
C SER A 302 -16.16 12.80 -27.12
N THR A 303 -16.99 11.78 -27.33
CA THR A 303 -16.54 10.49 -27.92
C THR A 303 -15.79 10.68 -29.24
N ALA A 304 -16.25 11.60 -30.10
CA ALA A 304 -15.59 11.90 -31.37
C ALA A 304 -14.23 12.57 -31.18
N GLU A 305 -14.11 13.47 -30.18
CA GLU A 305 -12.84 14.11 -29.85
C GLU A 305 -11.85 13.13 -29.24
N ILE A 306 -12.30 12.24 -28.34
CA ILE A 306 -11.48 11.16 -27.76
C ILE A 306 -10.97 10.26 -28.89
N ALA A 307 -11.85 9.82 -29.78
CA ALA A 307 -11.52 8.98 -30.91
C ALA A 307 -10.40 9.60 -31.77
N ARG A 308 -10.56 10.89 -32.12
CA ARG A 308 -9.56 11.66 -32.86
C ARG A 308 -8.25 11.83 -32.07
N HIS A 309 -8.33 12.19 -30.79
CA HIS A 309 -7.16 12.44 -29.94
C HIS A 309 -6.32 11.18 -29.74
N ARG A 310 -6.97 10.02 -29.60
CA ARG A 310 -6.34 8.73 -29.30
C ARG A 310 -6.06 7.88 -30.54
N GLY A 311 -6.40 8.35 -31.73
CA GLY A 311 -6.20 7.64 -33.01
C GLY A 311 -7.02 6.35 -33.14
N ILE A 312 -8.23 6.31 -32.59
CA ILE A 312 -9.13 5.14 -32.61
C ILE A 312 -10.52 5.51 -33.13
N THR A 313 -11.37 4.51 -33.35
CA THR A 313 -12.74 4.75 -33.81
C THR A 313 -13.66 5.16 -32.65
N PRO A 314 -14.75 5.92 -32.91
CA PRO A 314 -15.78 6.18 -31.89
C PRO A 314 -16.37 4.91 -31.28
N ASN A 315 -16.50 3.83 -32.06
CA ASN A 315 -16.97 2.53 -31.56
C ASN A 315 -15.99 1.95 -30.53
N THR A 316 -14.68 2.03 -30.78
CA THR A 316 -13.65 1.59 -29.82
C THR A 316 -13.71 2.41 -28.52
N VAL A 317 -13.99 3.71 -28.60
CA VAL A 317 -14.21 4.53 -27.39
C VAL A 317 -15.45 4.05 -26.63
N HIS A 318 -16.56 3.74 -27.32
CA HIS A 318 -17.75 3.17 -26.69
C HIS A 318 -17.47 1.83 -26.01
N ASP A 319 -16.67 0.96 -26.61
CA ASP A 319 -16.28 -0.32 -26.02
C ASP A 319 -15.46 -0.14 -24.73
N HIS A 320 -14.49 0.79 -24.73
CA HIS A 320 -13.75 1.15 -23.52
C HIS A 320 -14.68 1.71 -22.44
N LEU A 321 -15.59 2.64 -22.78
CA LEU A 321 -16.53 3.22 -21.84
C LEU A 321 -17.49 2.19 -21.26
N LYS A 322 -17.94 1.21 -22.05
CA LYS A 322 -18.77 0.10 -21.58
C LYS A 322 -18.05 -0.72 -20.50
N SER A 323 -16.78 -1.04 -20.71
CA SER A 323 -15.95 -1.72 -19.72
C SER A 323 -15.76 -0.87 -18.45
N VAL A 324 -15.46 0.43 -18.62
CA VAL A 324 -15.33 1.38 -17.51
C VAL A 324 -16.61 1.47 -16.69
N TYR A 325 -17.78 1.55 -17.33
CA TYR A 325 -19.07 1.58 -16.63
C TYR A 325 -19.30 0.33 -15.79
N ALA A 326 -18.94 -0.86 -16.30
CA ALA A 326 -19.03 -2.10 -15.55
C ALA A 326 -18.10 -2.11 -14.31
N LYS A 327 -16.86 -1.63 -14.45
CA LYS A 327 -15.87 -1.59 -13.35
C LYS A 327 -16.19 -0.52 -12.29
N THR A 328 -16.65 0.63 -12.76
CA THR A 328 -16.96 1.78 -11.89
C THR A 328 -18.35 1.71 -11.28
N GLY A 329 -19.25 0.91 -11.88
CA GLY A 329 -20.66 0.83 -11.54
C GLY A 329 -21.47 2.05 -11.97
N ALA A 330 -20.94 2.92 -12.84
CA ALA A 330 -21.64 4.08 -13.37
C ALA A 330 -22.62 3.67 -14.49
N GLY A 331 -23.84 4.20 -14.47
CA GLY A 331 -24.85 3.98 -15.50
C GLY A 331 -24.83 5.00 -16.64
N SER A 332 -24.05 6.08 -16.50
CA SER A 332 -23.92 7.12 -17.52
C SER A 332 -22.56 7.81 -17.47
N ARG A 333 -22.24 8.57 -18.53
CA ARG A 333 -21.04 9.42 -18.58
C ARG A 333 -21.04 10.49 -17.47
N ALA A 334 -22.18 11.11 -17.22
CA ALA A 334 -22.29 12.13 -16.16
C ALA A 334 -22.06 11.51 -14.78
N GLU A 335 -22.59 10.31 -14.54
CA GLU A 335 -22.36 9.57 -13.30
C GLU A 335 -20.90 9.12 -13.17
N LEU A 336 -20.26 8.68 -14.26
CA LEU A 336 -18.84 8.36 -14.27
C LEU A 336 -18.00 9.57 -13.85
N VAL A 337 -18.25 10.74 -14.44
CA VAL A 337 -17.55 11.99 -14.07
C VAL A 337 -17.80 12.32 -12.60
N ALA A 338 -19.05 12.23 -12.12
CA ALA A 338 -19.38 12.51 -10.73
C ALA A 338 -18.65 11.57 -9.74
N ARG A 339 -18.55 10.28 -10.06
CA ARG A 339 -17.83 9.30 -9.23
C ARG A 339 -16.32 9.52 -9.23
N LEU A 340 -15.74 9.82 -10.40
CA LEU A 340 -14.31 10.06 -10.53
C LEU A 340 -13.89 11.37 -9.84
N ALA A 341 -14.59 12.47 -10.13
CA ALA A 341 -14.33 13.77 -9.51
C ALA A 341 -14.63 13.77 -8.00
N GLY A 342 -15.70 13.09 -7.60
CA GLY A 342 -16.08 12.90 -6.19
C GLY A 342 -15.29 11.82 -5.46
N ARG A 343 -14.35 11.14 -6.14
CA ARG A 343 -13.51 10.05 -5.60
C ARG A 343 -14.32 9.01 -4.81
N GLN A 344 -15.43 8.60 -5.41
CA GLN A 344 -16.35 7.65 -4.80
C GLN A 344 -15.97 6.23 -5.23
N MET A 345 -16.33 5.24 -4.40
CA MET A 345 -16.31 3.82 -4.76
C MET A 345 -17.68 3.21 -4.52
N PRO A 346 -18.11 2.24 -5.34
CA PRO A 346 -19.25 1.39 -5.01
C PRO A 346 -19.05 0.71 -3.66
N ARG A 347 -20.15 0.45 -2.96
CA ARG A 347 -20.09 -0.40 -1.76
C ARG A 347 -19.51 -1.77 -2.15
N PRO A 348 -18.60 -2.32 -1.33
CA PRO A 348 -18.01 -3.62 -1.61
C PRO A 348 -19.11 -4.69 -1.62
N SER A 349 -19.04 -5.59 -2.60
CA SER A 349 -19.92 -6.75 -2.64
C SER A 349 -19.68 -7.63 -1.42
N LEU A 350 -20.74 -8.09 -0.77
CA LEU A 350 -20.69 -9.12 0.27
C LEU A 350 -20.53 -10.52 -0.31
N SER A 351 -20.49 -10.68 -1.63
CA SER A 351 -20.14 -11.96 -2.27
C SER A 351 -18.61 -12.09 -2.33
N PRO A 352 -18.06 -13.31 -2.22
CA PRO A 352 -16.62 -13.51 -2.33
C PRO A 352 -16.11 -13.03 -3.70
N PRO A 353 -14.94 -12.36 -3.77
CA PRO A 353 -14.34 -12.03 -5.05
C PRO A 353 -14.08 -13.34 -5.82
N TYR A 354 -14.55 -13.39 -7.07
CA TYR A 354 -14.34 -14.55 -7.93
C TYR A 354 -12.83 -14.81 -8.06
N THR A 355 -12.36 -15.92 -7.51
CA THR A 355 -10.99 -16.38 -7.71
C THR A 355 -11.06 -17.33 -8.90
N PRO A 356 -10.62 -16.93 -10.11
CA PRO A 356 -10.53 -17.87 -11.21
C PRO A 356 -9.64 -19.03 -10.78
N THR A 357 -10.19 -20.23 -10.73
CA THR A 357 -9.44 -21.45 -10.44
C THR A 357 -8.39 -21.58 -11.53
N ILE A 358 -7.13 -21.31 -11.21
CA ILE A 358 -6.03 -21.65 -12.11
C ILE A 358 -6.05 -23.17 -12.21
N ARG A 359 -6.51 -23.69 -13.35
CA ARG A 359 -6.31 -25.11 -13.67
C ARG A 359 -4.81 -25.31 -13.69
N SER A 360 -4.31 -26.10 -12.74
CA SER A 360 -2.95 -26.64 -12.80
C SER A 360 -2.76 -27.28 -14.17
N ALA A 361 -1.84 -26.73 -14.97
CA ALA A 361 -1.32 -27.47 -16.11
C ALA A 361 -0.62 -28.72 -15.56
N HIS A 362 -1.08 -29.88 -16.03
CA HIS A 362 -0.59 -31.20 -15.68
C HIS A 362 0.89 -31.40 -16.01
#